data_AF-W2CAW3-F1
#
_entry.id   AF-W2CAW3-F1
#
_cell.length_a   1.000
_cell.length_b   1.000
_cell.length_c   1.000
_cell.angle_alpha   90.00
_cell.angle_beta   90.00
_cell.angle_gamma   90.00
#
_symmetry.space_group_name_H-M   'P 1'
#
loop_
_entity.id
_entity.type
_entity.pdbx_description
1 polymer ?
#
loop_
_entity_poly.entity_id
_entity_poly.type
_entity_poly.pdbx_seq_one_letter_code
_entity_poly.pdbx_strand_id
1 'polypeptide(L)'
;MTSIGEYAFAGSSALTSVQIPAGVTQIEDYAFANCSALPAITLPIGVTEIEEGVFLNCSSLRSVTLPQGMQKVGDGAFANCTSLPSITLPLGLREIKKGAFSGCISLASVSFPAAGLTDIDEGAFYGCTALKAATLPLGLREIDKNAFWGCTSLTNVSIPASVTEIKSGAFGGCTGLRSVTVGWTVPPMPRYPIFPSVPVANVQLNVPRGTESTYRSMPVWNEFLKIGTVANAEVEGRRIYTTEGVLYLTLPKPELVRIFDVSGRLLQTFSAPAGSSTLRLKAGYHIVQVGDTAEKVYVN
;
A
#
# COMPACT_ATOMS: atom_id res chain seq x y z
N MET A 1 34.83 4.97 -6.21
CA MET A 1 34.04 3.92 -5.53
C MET A 1 32.66 3.94 -6.17
N THR A 2 32.29 2.86 -6.85
CA THR A 2 31.02 2.73 -7.58
C THR A 2 30.08 1.73 -6.92
N SER A 3 30.58 0.87 -6.04
CA SER A 3 29.79 -0.12 -5.30
C SER A 3 30.16 -0.17 -3.82
N ILE A 4 29.22 -0.66 -3.01
CA ILE A 4 29.44 -1.20 -1.66
C ILE A 4 29.29 -2.72 -1.81
N GLY A 5 30.38 -3.44 -1.51
CA GLY A 5 30.46 -4.88 -1.75
C GLY A 5 29.59 -5.73 -0.82
N GLU A 6 29.43 -6.98 -1.20
CA GLU A 6 28.72 -8.00 -0.44
C GLU A 6 29.20 -8.04 1.02
N TYR A 7 28.27 -8.06 1.97
CA TYR A 7 28.54 -8.06 3.42
C TYR A 7 29.43 -6.92 3.97
N ALA A 8 29.73 -5.86 3.22
CA ALA A 8 30.76 -4.86 3.59
C ALA A 8 30.62 -4.26 5.00
N PHE A 9 29.40 -4.06 5.48
CA PHE A 9 29.09 -3.58 6.83
C PHE A 9 28.25 -4.59 7.62
N ALA A 10 28.09 -5.83 7.15
CA ALA A 10 27.24 -6.82 7.80
C ALA A 10 27.68 -7.08 9.25
N GLY A 11 26.73 -7.14 10.17
CA GLY A 11 26.98 -7.35 11.60
C GLY A 11 27.57 -6.15 12.34
N SER A 12 27.68 -4.99 11.69
CA SER A 12 28.20 -3.76 12.33
C SER A 12 27.20 -3.18 13.35
N SER A 13 27.13 -3.81 14.52
CA SER A 13 26.23 -3.44 15.62
C SER A 13 26.52 -2.06 16.24
N ALA A 14 27.67 -1.46 15.92
CA ALA A 14 28.04 -0.11 16.34
C ALA A 14 27.85 0.96 15.24
N LEU A 15 27.41 0.58 14.03
CA LEU A 15 27.21 1.52 12.94
C LEU A 15 25.98 2.39 13.19
N THR A 16 26.19 3.60 13.70
CA THR A 16 25.13 4.57 14.00
C THR A 16 24.91 5.59 12.90
N SER A 17 25.85 5.73 11.96
CA SER A 17 25.71 6.58 10.79
C SER A 17 26.61 6.11 9.65
N VAL A 18 26.15 6.29 8.42
CA VAL A 18 26.94 6.06 7.20
C VAL A 18 26.60 7.15 6.19
N GLN A 19 27.62 7.70 5.54
CA GLN A 19 27.47 8.62 4.41
C GLN A 19 27.89 7.85 3.16
N ILE A 20 26.92 7.53 2.30
CA ILE A 20 27.21 6.85 1.04
C ILE A 20 27.58 7.90 -0.01
N PRO A 21 28.77 7.83 -0.64
CA PRO A 21 29.17 8.78 -1.67
C PRO A 21 28.21 8.78 -2.87
N ALA A 22 27.97 9.94 -3.47
CA ALA A 22 27.05 10.10 -4.60
C ALA A 22 27.42 9.27 -5.85
N GLY A 23 28.69 8.87 -5.99
CA GLY A 23 29.17 8.03 -7.08
C GLY A 23 28.89 6.53 -6.91
N VAL A 24 28.32 6.10 -5.78
CA VAL A 24 27.89 4.72 -5.58
C VAL A 24 26.60 4.48 -6.36
N THR A 25 26.60 3.44 -7.18
CA THR A 25 25.47 3.00 -8.02
C THR A 25 24.99 1.60 -7.66
N GLN A 26 25.76 0.85 -6.86
CA GLN A 26 25.44 -0.53 -6.48
C GLN A 26 25.67 -0.75 -4.97
N ILE A 27 24.75 -1.46 -4.34
CA ILE A 27 24.85 -1.94 -2.96
C ILE A 27 24.50 -3.41 -2.99
N GLU A 28 25.53 -4.25 -2.89
CA GLU A 28 25.46 -5.69 -3.11
C GLU A 28 24.82 -6.43 -1.93
N ASP A 29 24.61 -7.73 -2.10
CA ASP A 29 23.86 -8.57 -1.15
C ASP A 29 24.38 -8.42 0.28
N TYR A 30 23.42 -8.29 1.21
CA TYR A 30 23.66 -8.23 2.64
C TYR A 30 24.61 -7.11 3.12
N ALA A 31 24.91 -6.09 2.29
CA ALA A 31 25.93 -5.09 2.57
C ALA A 31 25.77 -4.40 3.94
N PHE A 32 24.55 -4.20 4.44
CA PHE A 32 24.26 -3.63 5.77
C PHE A 32 23.48 -4.58 6.68
N ALA A 33 23.43 -5.88 6.38
CA ALA A 33 22.65 -6.84 7.17
C ALA A 33 23.09 -6.84 8.64
N ASN A 34 22.15 -6.92 9.58
CA ASN A 34 22.38 -6.90 11.02
C ASN A 34 23.08 -5.63 11.55
N CYS A 35 23.01 -4.49 10.84
CA CYS A 35 23.39 -3.17 11.39
C CYS A 35 22.34 -2.68 12.39
N SER A 36 22.25 -3.35 13.54
CA SER A 36 21.17 -3.20 14.52
C SER A 36 21.12 -1.83 15.20
N ALA A 37 22.17 -1.01 15.10
CA ALA A 37 22.21 0.36 15.63
C ALA A 37 21.98 1.46 14.59
N LEU A 38 21.85 1.13 13.29
CA LEU A 38 21.69 2.13 12.24
C LEU A 38 20.28 2.73 12.27
N PRO A 39 20.11 4.04 12.58
CA PRO A 39 18.79 4.63 12.75
C PRO A 39 18.18 5.11 11.43
N ALA A 40 19.01 5.48 10.47
CA ALA A 40 18.59 6.02 9.18
C ALA A 40 19.64 5.77 8.09
N ILE A 41 19.18 5.68 6.85
CA ILE A 41 20.07 5.66 5.69
C ILE A 41 19.48 6.44 4.51
N THR A 42 20.36 7.10 3.76
CA THR A 42 20.03 7.78 2.50
C THR A 42 20.80 7.11 1.37
N LEU A 43 20.07 6.56 0.40
CA LEU A 43 20.65 5.94 -0.77
C LEU A 43 20.91 6.99 -1.86
N PRO A 44 22.07 6.96 -2.52
CA PRO A 44 22.40 7.93 -3.55
C PRO A 44 21.55 7.73 -4.82
N ILE A 45 21.38 8.81 -5.59
CA ILE A 45 20.48 8.86 -6.76
C ILE A 45 20.82 7.83 -7.85
N GLY A 46 22.08 7.39 -7.93
CA GLY A 46 22.55 6.41 -8.91
C GLY A 46 22.22 4.96 -8.57
N VAL A 47 21.72 4.66 -7.36
CA VAL A 47 21.32 3.31 -6.97
C VAL A 47 19.98 2.97 -7.61
N THR A 48 19.98 1.96 -8.47
CA THR A 48 18.79 1.50 -9.19
C THR A 48 18.08 0.36 -8.49
N GLU A 49 18.77 -0.39 -7.61
CA GLU A 49 18.27 -1.61 -6.98
C GLU A 49 18.79 -1.73 -5.55
N ILE A 50 17.99 -2.33 -4.67
CA ILE A 50 18.46 -2.87 -3.39
C ILE A 50 18.48 -4.37 -3.56
N GLU A 51 19.64 -4.99 -3.39
CA GLU A 51 19.80 -6.43 -3.58
C GLU A 51 19.34 -7.24 -2.35
N GLU A 52 19.64 -8.53 -2.34
CA GLU A 52 19.15 -9.46 -1.32
C GLU A 52 19.64 -9.04 0.07
N GLY A 53 18.71 -8.94 1.02
CA GLY A 53 19.04 -8.79 2.43
C GLY A 53 19.85 -7.56 2.84
N VAL A 54 19.98 -6.54 1.97
CA VAL A 54 20.87 -5.37 2.21
C VAL A 54 20.67 -4.76 3.59
N PHE A 55 19.43 -4.60 4.06
CA PHE A 55 19.08 -4.08 5.39
C PHE A 55 18.39 -5.12 6.29
N LEU A 56 18.60 -6.42 6.03
CA LEU A 56 18.07 -7.51 6.84
C LEU A 56 18.44 -7.29 8.32
N ASN A 57 17.48 -7.42 9.25
CA ASN A 57 17.67 -7.27 10.70
C ASN A 57 18.27 -5.91 11.14
N CYS A 58 18.13 -4.85 10.36
CA CYS A 58 18.44 -3.48 10.80
C CYS A 58 17.35 -2.97 11.77
N SER A 59 17.29 -3.55 12.98
CA SER A 59 16.18 -3.39 13.91
C SER A 59 15.96 -1.97 14.43
N SER A 60 16.99 -1.10 14.39
CA SER A 60 16.86 0.32 14.77
C SER A 60 16.52 1.25 13.61
N LEU A 61 16.41 0.73 12.38
CA LEU A 61 16.19 1.54 11.18
C LEU A 61 14.78 2.15 11.22
N ARG A 62 14.72 3.48 11.36
CA ARG A 62 13.49 4.27 11.46
C ARG A 62 13.23 5.10 10.20
N SER A 63 14.24 5.32 9.37
CA SER A 63 14.12 6.14 8.17
C SER A 63 15.00 5.62 7.04
N VAL A 64 14.41 5.49 5.86
CA VAL A 64 15.11 5.10 4.63
C VAL A 64 14.72 6.08 3.55
N THR A 65 15.70 6.75 2.96
CA THR A 65 15.48 7.60 1.78
C THR A 65 15.90 6.84 0.53
N LEU A 66 14.92 6.46 -0.27
CA LEU A 66 15.09 5.75 -1.54
C LEU A 66 15.17 6.74 -2.71
N PRO A 67 16.04 6.49 -3.71
CA PRO A 67 16.14 7.35 -4.88
C PRO A 67 14.94 7.10 -5.80
N GLN A 68 14.37 8.17 -6.38
CA GLN A 68 13.10 8.09 -7.11
C GLN A 68 13.15 7.24 -8.39
N GLY A 69 14.34 7.02 -8.95
CA GLY A 69 14.57 6.17 -10.12
C GLY A 69 14.82 4.70 -9.83
N MET A 70 14.85 4.28 -8.56
CA MET A 70 15.06 2.88 -8.18
C MET A 70 13.89 1.99 -8.62
N GLN A 71 14.22 0.79 -9.08
CA GLN A 71 13.33 -0.13 -9.79
C GLN A 71 13.02 -1.40 -9.01
N LYS A 72 13.90 -1.85 -8.11
CA LYS A 72 13.76 -3.12 -7.39
C LYS A 72 14.10 -3.01 -5.91
N VAL A 73 13.29 -3.69 -5.09
CA VAL A 73 13.60 -4.06 -3.70
C VAL A 73 13.75 -5.58 -3.66
N GLY A 74 14.95 -6.05 -3.40
CA GLY A 74 15.36 -7.45 -3.41
C GLY A 74 14.82 -8.28 -2.25
N ASP A 75 15.08 -9.59 -2.33
CA ASP A 75 14.60 -10.60 -1.40
C ASP A 75 15.04 -10.25 0.03
N GLY A 76 14.09 -10.19 0.96
CA GLY A 76 14.38 -9.88 2.37
C GLY A 76 15.08 -8.54 2.63
N ALA A 77 15.12 -7.61 1.66
CA ALA A 77 15.95 -6.41 1.71
C ALA A 77 15.78 -5.56 2.98
N PHE A 78 14.58 -5.50 3.54
CA PHE A 78 14.26 -4.82 4.81
C PHE A 78 13.65 -5.78 5.84
N ALA A 79 13.79 -7.08 5.68
CA ALA A 79 13.19 -8.04 6.61
C ALA A 79 13.66 -7.79 8.05
N ASN A 80 12.74 -7.85 9.00
CA ASN A 80 12.93 -7.56 10.42
C ASN A 80 13.51 -6.15 10.72
N CYS A 81 13.26 -5.15 9.87
CA CYS A 81 13.42 -3.74 10.23
C CYS A 81 12.30 -3.31 11.19
N THR A 82 12.35 -3.84 12.43
CA THR A 82 11.25 -3.77 13.39
C THR A 82 10.90 -2.36 13.88
N SER A 83 11.77 -1.37 13.70
CA SER A 83 11.53 0.03 14.06
C SER A 83 11.05 0.93 12.91
N LEU A 84 10.94 0.41 11.68
CA LEU A 84 10.56 1.20 10.51
C LEU A 84 9.05 1.52 10.56
N PRO A 85 8.64 2.79 10.74
CA PRO A 85 7.23 3.13 10.93
C PRO A 85 6.47 3.25 9.62
N SER A 86 7.15 3.68 8.55
CA SER A 86 6.59 3.88 7.23
C SER A 86 7.69 3.79 6.18
N ILE A 87 7.29 3.52 4.93
CA ILE A 87 8.19 3.64 3.79
C ILE A 87 7.48 4.26 2.59
N THR A 88 8.19 5.15 1.89
CA THR A 88 7.76 5.70 0.60
C THR A 88 8.54 4.99 -0.50
N LEU A 89 7.84 4.16 -1.27
CA LEU A 89 8.43 3.46 -2.40
C LEU A 89 8.60 4.41 -3.59
N PRO A 90 9.72 4.32 -4.33
CA PRO A 90 10.03 5.28 -5.39
C PRO A 90 9.10 5.13 -6.59
N LEU A 91 8.86 6.22 -7.32
CA LEU A 91 7.97 6.22 -8.49
C LEU A 91 8.43 5.28 -9.61
N GLY A 92 9.74 5.05 -9.72
CA GLY A 92 10.33 4.11 -10.69
C GLY A 92 10.18 2.63 -10.33
N LEU A 93 9.69 2.30 -9.12
CA LEU A 93 9.69 0.93 -8.61
C LEU A 93 8.80 0.01 -9.44
N ARG A 94 9.36 -1.14 -9.83
CA ARG A 94 8.74 -2.19 -10.63
C ARG A 94 8.56 -3.48 -9.85
N GLU A 95 9.48 -3.77 -8.93
CA GLU A 95 9.57 -5.09 -8.29
C GLU A 95 9.75 -4.96 -6.77
N ILE A 96 8.91 -5.68 -6.01
CA ILE A 96 9.08 -5.94 -4.58
C ILE A 96 9.19 -7.45 -4.42
N LYS A 97 10.40 -7.92 -4.09
CA LYS A 97 10.70 -9.35 -4.02
C LYS A 97 10.26 -10.00 -2.72
N LYS A 98 10.43 -11.33 -2.69
CA LYS A 98 10.01 -12.20 -1.59
C LYS A 98 10.50 -11.68 -0.25
N GLY A 99 9.58 -11.55 0.70
CA GLY A 99 9.91 -11.17 2.06
C GLY A 99 10.54 -9.79 2.24
N ALA A 100 10.53 -8.91 1.23
CA ALA A 100 11.22 -7.62 1.25
C ALA A 100 11.01 -6.79 2.53
N PHE A 101 9.81 -6.81 3.12
CA PHE A 101 9.45 -6.14 4.37
C PHE A 101 8.91 -7.12 5.43
N SER A 102 9.21 -8.41 5.31
CA SER A 102 8.74 -9.42 6.26
C SER A 102 9.22 -9.10 7.69
N GLY A 103 8.32 -9.13 8.67
CA GLY A 103 8.65 -8.89 10.08
C GLY A 103 8.87 -7.41 10.44
N CYS A 104 8.54 -6.47 9.56
CA CYS A 104 8.54 -5.04 9.87
C CYS A 104 7.34 -4.68 10.77
N ILE A 105 7.37 -5.11 12.04
CA ILE A 105 6.23 -5.03 12.96
C ILE A 105 5.75 -3.61 13.26
N SER A 106 6.60 -2.59 13.11
CA SER A 106 6.21 -1.18 13.29
C SER A 106 5.72 -0.51 12.00
N LEU A 107 5.80 -1.19 10.85
CA LEU A 107 5.46 -0.61 9.54
C LEU A 107 3.95 -0.40 9.46
N ALA A 108 3.52 0.82 9.74
CA ALA A 108 2.12 1.21 9.83
C ALA A 108 1.54 1.67 8.49
N SER A 109 2.39 2.17 7.60
CA SER A 109 2.00 2.64 6.26
C SER A 109 3.07 2.38 5.20
N VAL A 110 2.59 2.05 4.00
CA VAL A 110 3.42 1.89 2.79
C VAL A 110 2.80 2.75 1.70
N SER A 111 3.60 3.66 1.14
CA SER A 111 3.19 4.43 -0.04
C SER A 111 3.73 3.75 -1.28
N PHE A 112 2.88 2.98 -1.96
CA PHE A 112 3.20 2.34 -3.24
C PHE A 112 3.33 3.35 -4.39
N PRO A 113 4.12 3.05 -5.44
CA PRO A 113 4.13 3.86 -6.65
C PRO A 113 2.75 3.82 -7.34
N ALA A 114 2.35 4.92 -7.98
CA ALA A 114 1.04 5.01 -8.63
C ALA A 114 0.89 4.05 -9.83
N ALA A 115 2.00 3.70 -10.47
CA ALA A 115 2.05 2.84 -11.64
C ALA A 115 3.37 2.04 -11.66
N GLY A 116 3.40 0.99 -12.48
CA GLY A 116 4.63 0.27 -12.81
C GLY A 116 4.92 -0.95 -11.95
N LEU A 117 4.48 -0.97 -10.69
CA LEU A 117 4.49 -2.17 -9.86
C LEU A 117 3.35 -3.10 -10.28
N THR A 118 3.73 -4.27 -10.81
CA THR A 118 2.78 -5.28 -11.31
C THR A 118 2.55 -6.39 -10.29
N ASP A 119 3.50 -6.66 -9.40
CA ASP A 119 3.47 -7.85 -8.55
C ASP A 119 3.91 -7.52 -7.12
N ILE A 120 3.33 -8.23 -6.15
CA ILE A 120 3.80 -8.25 -4.75
C ILE A 120 4.11 -9.71 -4.41
N ASP A 121 5.40 -10.02 -4.30
CA ASP A 121 5.92 -11.39 -4.17
C ASP A 121 5.65 -12.04 -2.81
N GLU A 122 5.97 -13.35 -2.73
CA GLU A 122 5.71 -14.20 -1.56
C GLU A 122 6.15 -13.52 -0.25
N GLY A 123 5.20 -13.34 0.66
CA GLY A 123 5.49 -12.82 1.99
C GLY A 123 6.08 -11.41 2.05
N ALA A 124 5.99 -10.60 0.99
CA ALA A 124 6.61 -9.27 0.92
C ALA A 124 6.34 -8.39 2.16
N PHE A 125 5.14 -8.47 2.75
CA PHE A 125 4.73 -7.77 3.98
C PHE A 125 4.29 -8.74 5.09
N TYR A 126 4.79 -9.98 5.08
CA TYR A 126 4.48 -10.99 6.09
C TYR A 126 4.74 -10.46 7.51
N GLY A 127 3.78 -10.55 8.41
CA GLY A 127 3.94 -10.17 9.82
C GLY A 127 4.11 -8.67 10.06
N CYS A 128 3.76 -7.79 9.11
CA CYS A 128 3.69 -6.34 9.33
C CYS A 128 2.47 -5.99 10.22
N THR A 129 2.55 -6.33 11.50
CA THR A 129 1.40 -6.30 12.44
C THR A 129 0.83 -4.90 12.67
N ALA A 130 1.62 -3.82 12.48
CA ALA A 130 1.14 -2.45 12.58
C ALA A 130 0.50 -1.91 11.29
N LEU A 131 0.59 -2.61 10.14
CA LEU A 131 0.13 -2.09 8.85
C LEU A 131 -1.37 -1.89 8.86
N LYS A 132 -1.84 -0.64 8.83
CA LYS A 132 -3.27 -0.30 8.99
C LYS A 132 -4.04 -0.27 7.68
N ALA A 133 -3.35 0.17 6.62
CA ALA A 133 -3.90 0.33 5.29
C ALA A 133 -2.79 0.11 4.26
N ALA A 134 -3.14 -0.60 3.18
CA ALA A 134 -2.33 -0.74 1.98
C ALA A 134 -3.20 -0.32 0.79
N THR A 135 -2.92 0.86 0.22
CA THR A 135 -3.54 1.28 -1.04
C THR A 135 -2.75 0.64 -2.17
N LEU A 136 -3.25 -0.51 -2.63
CA LEU A 136 -2.60 -1.27 -3.71
C LEU A 136 -2.61 -0.47 -5.02
N PRO A 137 -1.53 -0.55 -5.82
CA PRO A 137 -1.42 0.24 -7.04
C PRO A 137 -2.40 -0.24 -8.12
N LEU A 138 -2.92 0.69 -8.92
CA LEU A 138 -3.92 0.39 -9.96
C LEU A 138 -3.39 -0.54 -11.05
N GLY A 139 -2.07 -0.60 -11.25
CA GLY A 139 -1.43 -1.50 -12.21
C GLY A 139 -1.17 -2.93 -11.70
N LEU A 140 -1.48 -3.22 -10.44
CA LEU A 140 -1.17 -4.51 -9.81
C LEU A 140 -1.91 -5.66 -10.52
N ARG A 141 -1.20 -6.74 -10.82
CA ARG A 141 -1.67 -7.95 -11.49
C ARG A 141 -1.70 -9.15 -10.55
N GLU A 142 -0.69 -9.27 -9.70
CA GLU A 142 -0.53 -10.44 -8.84
C GLU A 142 -0.29 -10.06 -7.37
N ILE A 143 -0.93 -10.80 -6.48
CA ILE A 143 -0.64 -10.80 -5.03
C ILE A 143 -0.27 -12.22 -4.64
N ASP A 144 1.01 -12.44 -4.36
CA ASP A 144 1.54 -13.78 -4.17
C ASP A 144 1.28 -14.32 -2.75
N LYS A 145 1.70 -15.56 -2.54
CA LYS A 145 1.45 -16.36 -1.35
C LYS A 145 1.88 -15.60 -0.10
N ASN A 146 0.98 -15.52 0.88
CA ASN A 146 1.25 -14.89 2.16
C ASN A 146 1.71 -13.42 2.12
N ALA A 147 1.55 -12.70 1.00
CA ALA A 147 2.06 -11.33 0.80
C ALA A 147 1.76 -10.38 1.98
N PHE A 148 0.57 -10.43 2.55
CA PHE A 148 0.14 -9.65 3.72
C PHE A 148 -0.22 -10.52 4.92
N TRP A 149 0.25 -11.76 4.98
CA TRP A 149 -0.14 -12.67 6.05
C TRP A 149 0.23 -12.10 7.42
N GLY A 150 -0.69 -12.14 8.39
CA GLY A 150 -0.44 -11.68 9.75
C GLY A 150 -0.37 -10.16 9.91
N CYS A 151 -0.81 -9.37 8.92
CA CYS A 151 -1.04 -7.94 9.07
C CYS A 151 -2.28 -7.69 9.95
N THR A 152 -2.17 -7.96 11.26
CA THR A 152 -3.30 -7.99 12.19
C THR A 152 -3.97 -6.64 12.41
N SER A 153 -3.28 -5.52 12.17
CA SER A 153 -3.88 -4.17 12.20
C SER A 153 -4.52 -3.74 10.88
N LEU A 154 -4.43 -4.54 9.81
CA LEU A 154 -4.99 -4.20 8.51
C LEU A 154 -6.52 -4.23 8.60
N THR A 155 -7.14 -3.05 8.59
CA THR A 155 -8.59 -2.92 8.81
C THR A 155 -9.38 -2.92 7.50
N ASN A 156 -8.79 -2.42 6.42
CA ASN A 156 -9.44 -2.31 5.13
C ASN A 156 -8.44 -2.63 4.02
N VAL A 157 -8.90 -3.36 3.01
CA VAL A 157 -8.11 -3.56 1.78
C VAL A 157 -8.97 -3.23 0.57
N SER A 158 -8.35 -2.57 -0.42
CA SER A 158 -8.95 -2.31 -1.72
C SER A 158 -8.13 -3.04 -2.77
N ILE A 159 -8.73 -4.03 -3.42
CA ILE A 159 -8.08 -4.82 -4.47
C ILE A 159 -8.58 -4.32 -5.84
N PRO A 160 -7.69 -3.78 -6.68
CA PRO A 160 -8.11 -3.21 -7.96
C PRO A 160 -8.52 -4.32 -8.95
N ALA A 161 -9.39 -3.99 -9.90
CA ALA A 161 -9.89 -4.92 -10.91
C ALA A 161 -8.77 -5.46 -11.84
N SER A 162 -7.63 -4.79 -11.88
CA SER A 162 -6.44 -5.18 -12.64
C SER A 162 -5.77 -6.43 -12.09
N VAL A 163 -5.98 -6.77 -10.80
CA VAL A 163 -5.43 -7.97 -10.18
C VAL A 163 -6.15 -9.18 -10.75
N THR A 164 -5.39 -10.07 -11.39
CA THR A 164 -5.91 -11.29 -12.02
C THR A 164 -5.63 -12.53 -11.19
N GLU A 165 -4.64 -12.48 -10.28
CA GLU A 165 -4.24 -13.62 -9.46
C GLU A 165 -3.98 -13.20 -8.00
N ILE A 166 -4.57 -13.97 -7.08
CA ILE A 166 -4.35 -13.86 -5.63
C ILE A 166 -4.05 -15.26 -5.11
N LYS A 167 -2.82 -15.47 -4.65
CA LYS A 167 -2.37 -16.80 -4.22
C LYS A 167 -2.72 -17.10 -2.76
N SER A 168 -2.43 -18.33 -2.36
CA SER A 168 -2.78 -18.89 -1.05
C SER A 168 -2.32 -17.98 0.10
N GLY A 169 -3.24 -17.66 1.00
CA GLY A 169 -2.93 -16.93 2.22
C GLY A 169 -2.50 -15.48 2.03
N ALA A 170 -2.67 -14.88 0.84
CA ALA A 170 -2.27 -13.50 0.57
C ALA A 170 -2.71 -12.51 1.67
N PHE A 171 -3.89 -12.71 2.26
CA PHE A 171 -4.42 -11.92 3.39
C PHE A 171 -4.74 -12.79 4.61
N GLY A 172 -4.04 -13.92 4.78
CA GLY A 172 -4.24 -14.82 5.90
C GLY A 172 -3.86 -14.20 7.24
N GLY A 173 -4.57 -14.50 8.32
CA GLY A 173 -4.26 -13.95 9.65
C GLY A 173 -4.42 -12.43 9.78
N CYS A 174 -4.97 -11.73 8.78
CA CYS A 174 -5.40 -10.34 8.87
C CYS A 174 -6.66 -10.21 9.75
N THR A 175 -6.53 -10.53 11.04
CA THR A 175 -7.67 -10.65 11.97
C THR A 175 -8.36 -9.33 12.28
N GLY A 176 -7.71 -8.19 12.01
CA GLY A 176 -8.30 -6.85 12.14
C GLY A 176 -9.16 -6.40 10.96
N LEU A 177 -9.28 -7.21 9.90
CA LEU A 177 -9.99 -6.84 8.68
C LEU A 177 -11.47 -6.59 8.98
N ARG A 178 -11.98 -5.43 8.55
CA ARG A 178 -13.37 -4.98 8.70
C ARG A 178 -14.06 -4.82 7.36
N SER A 179 -13.33 -4.41 6.32
CA SER A 179 -13.86 -4.37 4.97
C SER A 179 -12.86 -4.78 3.89
N VAL A 180 -13.40 -5.37 2.82
CA VAL A 180 -12.70 -5.69 1.58
C VAL A 180 -13.48 -5.03 0.45
N THR A 181 -12.81 -4.19 -0.34
CA THR A 181 -13.39 -3.58 -1.54
C THR A 181 -12.73 -4.18 -2.77
N VAL A 182 -13.54 -4.56 -3.75
CA VAL A 182 -13.10 -5.24 -4.97
C VAL A 182 -13.67 -4.56 -6.20
N GLY A 183 -12.90 -4.58 -7.29
CA GLY A 183 -13.28 -3.92 -8.55
C GLY A 183 -13.85 -4.84 -9.63
N TRP A 184 -13.87 -6.16 -9.45
CA TRP A 184 -14.25 -7.07 -10.53
C TRP A 184 -15.76 -7.17 -10.72
N THR A 185 -16.19 -7.14 -11.97
CA THR A 185 -17.56 -7.51 -12.36
C THR A 185 -17.77 -9.02 -12.31
N VAL A 186 -16.72 -9.78 -12.62
CA VAL A 186 -16.61 -11.23 -12.43
C VAL A 186 -15.38 -11.49 -11.56
N PRO A 187 -15.55 -11.90 -10.29
CA PRO A 187 -14.40 -12.11 -9.43
C PRO A 187 -13.52 -13.26 -9.93
N PRO A 188 -12.19 -13.18 -9.72
CA PRO A 188 -11.32 -14.31 -10.00
C PRO A 188 -11.74 -15.51 -9.16
N MET A 189 -11.60 -16.71 -9.71
CA MET A 189 -11.85 -17.97 -9.00
C MET A 189 -10.55 -18.44 -8.35
N PRO A 190 -10.31 -18.17 -7.07
CA PRO A 190 -9.06 -18.56 -6.43
C PRO A 190 -8.97 -20.09 -6.30
N ARG A 191 -7.78 -20.62 -6.56
CA ARG A 191 -7.46 -22.05 -6.36
C ARG A 191 -7.16 -22.39 -4.90
N TYR A 192 -6.99 -21.38 -4.05
CA TYR A 192 -6.51 -21.50 -2.68
C TYR A 192 -7.25 -20.51 -1.76
N PRO A 193 -7.30 -20.77 -0.44
CA PRO A 193 -7.87 -19.81 0.50
C PRO A 193 -7.09 -18.49 0.49
N ILE A 194 -7.77 -17.36 0.25
CA ILE A 194 -7.16 -16.02 0.25
C ILE A 194 -7.02 -15.47 1.69
N PHE A 195 -8.02 -15.77 2.54
CA PHE A 195 -8.18 -15.20 3.89
C PHE A 195 -8.16 -16.27 5.00
N PRO A 196 -7.24 -17.25 5.01
CA PRO A 196 -7.19 -18.25 6.08
C PRO A 196 -6.98 -17.56 7.43
N SER A 197 -7.61 -18.07 8.50
CA SER A 197 -7.56 -17.48 9.85
C SER A 197 -8.10 -16.03 9.94
N VAL A 198 -8.95 -15.62 9.00
CA VAL A 198 -9.71 -14.36 9.07
C VAL A 198 -11.20 -14.71 9.23
N PRO A 199 -11.94 -14.08 10.16
CA PRO A 199 -13.37 -14.30 10.32
C PRO A 199 -14.17 -13.57 9.22
N VAL A 200 -14.00 -13.96 7.95
CA VAL A 200 -14.56 -13.28 6.75
C VAL A 200 -16.08 -13.13 6.79
N ALA A 201 -16.79 -14.01 7.49
CA ALA A 201 -18.23 -13.89 7.73
C ALA A 201 -18.64 -12.56 8.40
N ASN A 202 -17.76 -11.95 9.20
CA ASN A 202 -17.99 -10.68 9.88
C ASN A 202 -17.50 -9.45 9.11
N VAL A 203 -16.74 -9.67 8.03
CA VAL A 203 -16.11 -8.65 7.20
C VAL A 203 -17.09 -8.17 6.13
N GLN A 204 -17.14 -6.85 5.93
CA GLN A 204 -17.94 -6.23 4.87
C GLN A 204 -17.23 -6.38 3.53
N LEU A 205 -17.81 -7.13 2.58
CA LEU A 205 -17.36 -7.17 1.19
C LEU A 205 -18.14 -6.14 0.38
N ASN A 206 -17.42 -5.19 -0.23
CA ASN A 206 -17.98 -4.17 -1.10
C ASN A 206 -17.67 -4.51 -2.56
N VAL A 207 -18.70 -4.83 -3.33
CA VAL A 207 -18.60 -5.28 -4.73
C VAL A 207 -19.24 -4.26 -5.69
N PRO A 208 -18.92 -4.26 -6.99
CA PRO A 208 -19.62 -3.41 -7.96
C PRO A 208 -21.12 -3.70 -7.98
N ARG A 209 -21.96 -2.68 -8.17
CA ARG A 209 -23.42 -2.85 -8.14
C ARG A 209 -23.90 -3.72 -9.31
N GLY A 210 -24.80 -4.66 -9.01
CA GLY A 210 -25.31 -5.65 -9.95
C GLY A 210 -24.50 -6.94 -10.01
N THR A 211 -23.44 -7.07 -9.19
CA THR A 211 -22.57 -8.26 -9.16
C THR A 211 -22.77 -9.12 -7.91
N GLU A 212 -23.62 -8.71 -6.97
CA GLU A 212 -23.79 -9.36 -5.68
C GLU A 212 -24.13 -10.85 -5.80
N SER A 213 -25.01 -11.21 -6.74
CA SER A 213 -25.37 -12.60 -7.02
C SER A 213 -24.18 -13.43 -7.52
N THR A 214 -23.32 -12.84 -8.35
CA THR A 214 -22.08 -13.45 -8.84
C THR A 214 -21.11 -13.75 -7.70
N TYR A 215 -20.92 -12.80 -6.77
CA TYR A 215 -20.05 -13.04 -5.61
C TYR A 215 -20.64 -14.08 -4.64
N ARG A 216 -21.97 -14.14 -4.49
CA ARG A 216 -22.64 -15.15 -3.67
C ARG A 216 -22.54 -16.58 -4.22
N SER A 217 -22.30 -16.75 -5.52
CA SER A 217 -22.16 -18.07 -6.14
C SER A 217 -20.72 -18.56 -6.25
N MET A 218 -19.73 -17.70 -5.99
CA MET A 218 -18.31 -18.00 -6.17
C MET A 218 -17.63 -18.43 -4.85
N PRO A 219 -16.78 -19.48 -4.85
CA PRO A 219 -16.00 -19.88 -3.68
C PRO A 219 -15.12 -18.73 -3.15
N VAL A 220 -14.78 -18.77 -1.86
CA VAL A 220 -14.08 -17.72 -1.10
C VAL A 220 -14.92 -16.44 -0.93
N TRP A 221 -15.55 -15.97 -2.00
CA TRP A 221 -16.39 -14.77 -1.99
C TRP A 221 -17.73 -14.97 -1.29
N ASN A 222 -18.31 -16.17 -1.43
CA ASN A 222 -19.55 -16.55 -0.75
C ASN A 222 -19.40 -16.75 0.77
N GLU A 223 -18.17 -16.81 1.29
CA GLU A 223 -17.89 -16.89 2.72
C GLU A 223 -18.13 -15.55 3.44
N PHE A 224 -18.16 -14.43 2.69
CA PHE A 224 -18.54 -13.13 3.20
C PHE A 224 -20.06 -13.04 3.35
N LEU A 225 -20.56 -13.05 4.59
CA LEU A 225 -22.00 -12.97 4.86
C LEU A 225 -22.55 -11.55 4.66
N LYS A 226 -21.68 -10.53 4.80
CA LYS A 226 -22.01 -9.11 4.61
C LYS A 226 -21.50 -8.63 3.24
N ILE A 227 -22.34 -8.73 2.22
CA ILE A 227 -22.04 -8.21 0.88
C ILE A 227 -22.91 -6.98 0.65
N GLY A 228 -22.23 -5.85 0.44
CA GLY A 228 -22.84 -4.58 0.05
C GLY A 228 -22.29 -4.13 -1.28
N THR A 229 -22.93 -3.12 -1.86
CA THR A 229 -22.45 -2.52 -3.09
C THR A 229 -21.63 -1.28 -2.79
N VAL A 230 -20.55 -1.11 -3.55
CA VAL A 230 -20.19 0.26 -3.91
C VAL A 230 -21.22 0.69 -4.96
N ALA A 231 -21.89 1.83 -4.75
CA ALA A 231 -22.66 2.46 -5.82
C ALA A 231 -21.74 2.51 -7.05
N ASN A 232 -22.15 1.84 -8.13
CA ASN A 232 -21.37 1.62 -9.35
C ASN A 232 -20.30 2.68 -9.54
N ALA A 233 -19.04 2.25 -9.52
CA ALA A 233 -18.08 2.81 -10.44
C ALA A 233 -16.92 1.81 -10.62
N GLU A 234 -16.85 1.22 -11.80
CA GLU A 234 -15.61 1.45 -12.55
C GLU A 234 -15.33 2.94 -12.46
N VAL A 235 -14.26 3.34 -11.77
CA VAL A 235 -13.80 4.72 -11.85
C VAL A 235 -12.57 4.71 -12.74
N GLU A 236 -12.80 4.63 -14.05
CA GLU A 236 -12.02 5.51 -14.91
C GLU A 236 -12.33 6.95 -14.46
N GLY A 237 -11.44 7.52 -13.63
CA GLY A 237 -11.44 8.94 -13.29
C GLY A 237 -12.43 9.40 -12.21
N ARG A 238 -11.91 9.57 -10.98
CA ARG A 238 -12.45 10.43 -9.90
C ARG A 238 -13.81 10.05 -9.27
N ARG A 239 -13.85 9.97 -7.94
CA ARG A 239 -15.08 9.82 -7.13
C ARG A 239 -15.14 10.89 -6.06
N ILE A 240 -16.28 11.56 -5.90
CA ILE A 240 -16.53 12.58 -4.87
C ILE A 240 -17.91 12.33 -4.27
N TYR A 241 -18.02 12.09 -2.96
CA TYR A 241 -19.32 11.95 -2.29
C TYR A 241 -19.23 12.27 -0.79
N THR A 242 -20.38 12.48 -0.16
CA THR A 242 -20.46 12.84 1.26
C THR A 242 -21.35 11.86 2.02
N THR A 243 -20.94 11.46 3.22
CA THR A 243 -21.78 10.73 4.17
C THR A 243 -21.33 11.04 5.60
N GLU A 244 -22.27 11.13 6.54
CA GLU A 244 -21.99 11.37 7.99
C GLU A 244 -21.05 12.55 8.28
N GLY A 245 -21.24 13.70 7.61
CA GLY A 245 -20.36 14.86 7.80
C GLY A 245 -18.99 14.77 7.12
N VAL A 246 -18.71 13.70 6.36
CA VAL A 246 -17.40 13.43 5.75
C VAL A 246 -17.50 13.40 4.24
N LEU A 247 -16.66 14.19 3.58
CA LEU A 247 -16.34 14.10 2.16
C LEU A 247 -15.37 12.94 1.92
N TYR A 248 -15.69 12.10 0.95
CA TYR A 248 -14.86 11.02 0.45
C TYR A 248 -14.48 11.34 -0.99
N LEU A 249 -13.18 11.24 -1.27
CA LEU A 249 -12.58 11.52 -2.56
C LEU A 249 -11.80 10.29 -2.99
N THR A 250 -11.91 9.87 -4.23
CA THR A 250 -10.98 8.90 -4.84
C THR A 250 -10.43 9.51 -6.10
N LEU A 251 -9.12 9.73 -6.18
CA LEU A 251 -8.49 10.38 -7.33
C LEU A 251 -7.60 9.40 -8.10
N PRO A 252 -7.56 9.46 -9.45
CA PRO A 252 -6.68 8.59 -10.25
C PRO A 252 -5.20 9.02 -10.16
N LYS A 253 -4.95 10.28 -9.82
CA LYS A 253 -3.63 10.89 -9.64
C LYS A 253 -3.70 11.93 -8.52
N PRO A 254 -2.56 12.34 -7.93
CA PRO A 254 -2.56 13.43 -6.97
C PRO A 254 -3.08 14.72 -7.60
N GLU A 255 -4.05 15.38 -6.96
CA GLU A 255 -4.57 16.65 -7.44
C GLU A 255 -4.84 17.62 -6.29
N LEU A 256 -4.82 18.91 -6.62
CA LEU A 256 -5.19 19.98 -5.70
C LEU A 256 -6.72 20.05 -5.62
N VAL A 257 -7.24 19.90 -4.40
CA VAL A 257 -8.67 19.95 -4.08
C VAL A 257 -8.98 21.28 -3.39
N ARG A 258 -10.00 21.98 -3.87
CA ARG A 258 -10.52 23.23 -3.27
C ARG A 258 -11.98 23.07 -2.89
N ILE A 259 -12.35 23.55 -1.71
CA ILE A 259 -13.72 23.48 -1.19
C ILE A 259 -14.25 24.89 -1.08
N PHE A 260 -15.42 25.15 -1.65
CA PHE A 260 -16.12 26.44 -1.59
C PHE A 260 -17.50 26.28 -0.95
N ASP A 261 -18.04 27.37 -0.40
CA ASP A 261 -19.47 27.45 -0.12
C ASP A 261 -20.28 27.78 -1.38
N VAL A 262 -21.60 27.73 -1.27
CA VAL A 262 -22.51 28.00 -2.41
C VAL A 262 -22.48 29.44 -2.91
N SER A 263 -21.88 30.37 -2.17
CA SER A 263 -21.66 31.75 -2.62
C SER A 263 -20.37 31.91 -3.43
N GLY A 264 -19.58 30.83 -3.57
CA GLY A 264 -18.29 30.83 -4.27
C GLY A 264 -17.11 31.24 -3.39
N ARG A 265 -17.28 31.40 -2.08
CA ARG A 265 -16.18 31.71 -1.16
C ARG A 265 -15.39 30.44 -0.85
N LEU A 266 -14.06 30.53 -1.02
CA LEU A 266 -13.14 29.43 -0.71
C LEU A 266 -13.12 29.17 0.80
N LEU A 267 -13.36 27.92 1.18
CA LEU A 267 -13.35 27.45 2.57
C LEU A 267 -12.05 26.73 2.91
N GLN A 268 -11.53 25.88 2.01
CA GLN A 268 -10.35 25.06 2.26
C GLN A 268 -9.65 24.67 0.96
N THR A 269 -8.33 24.43 1.02
CA THR A 269 -7.54 23.83 -0.07
C THR A 269 -6.60 22.78 0.51
N PHE A 270 -6.43 21.66 -0.19
CA PHE A 270 -5.48 20.62 0.17
C PHE A 270 -5.05 19.81 -1.05
N SER A 271 -3.86 19.22 -0.98
CA SER A 271 -3.39 18.27 -2.01
C SER A 271 -3.87 16.87 -1.62
N ALA A 272 -4.73 16.28 -2.45
CA ALA A 272 -5.19 14.91 -2.26
C ALA A 272 -4.30 13.96 -3.08
N PRO A 273 -3.76 12.88 -2.48
CA PRO A 273 -3.03 11.85 -3.23
C PRO A 273 -3.95 11.08 -4.19
N ALA A 274 -3.35 10.32 -5.10
CA ALA A 274 -4.07 9.26 -5.80
C ALA A 274 -4.65 8.25 -4.79
N GLY A 275 -5.78 7.63 -5.11
CA GLY A 275 -6.51 6.77 -4.18
C GLY A 275 -7.47 7.58 -3.31
N SER A 276 -7.84 7.03 -2.15
CA SER A 276 -8.91 7.56 -1.32
C SER A 276 -8.44 8.58 -0.28
N SER A 277 -9.09 9.73 -0.23
CA SER A 277 -8.91 10.78 0.77
C SER A 277 -10.24 11.11 1.44
N THR A 278 -10.22 11.54 2.69
CA THR A 278 -11.41 12.01 3.40
C THR A 278 -11.21 13.37 4.05
N LEU A 279 -12.29 14.15 4.13
CA LEU A 279 -12.29 15.46 4.77
C LEU A 279 -13.62 15.69 5.50
N ARG A 280 -13.58 16.09 6.77
CA ARG A 280 -14.80 16.52 7.48
C ARG A 280 -15.23 17.90 7.01
N LEU A 281 -16.50 18.03 6.66
CA LEU A 281 -17.13 19.29 6.26
C LEU A 281 -18.25 19.65 7.24
N LYS A 282 -18.60 20.94 7.28
CA LYS A 282 -19.79 21.39 8.02
C LYS A 282 -21.04 20.93 7.29
N ALA A 283 -22.17 20.82 8.00
CA ALA A 283 -23.45 20.52 7.37
C ALA A 283 -23.83 21.61 6.35
N GLY A 284 -24.42 21.20 5.23
CA GLY A 284 -24.84 22.08 4.14
C GLY A 284 -24.17 21.77 2.79
N TYR A 285 -24.50 22.60 1.80
CA TYR A 285 -23.99 22.46 0.44
C TYR A 285 -22.57 23.02 0.31
N HIS A 286 -21.70 22.25 -0.36
CA HIS A 286 -20.33 22.62 -0.66
C HIS A 286 -20.05 22.40 -2.15
N ILE A 287 -19.11 23.15 -2.71
CA ILE A 287 -18.58 22.94 -4.06
C ILE A 287 -17.15 22.41 -3.91
N VAL A 288 -16.90 21.20 -4.43
CA VAL A 288 -15.62 20.51 -4.39
C VAL A 288 -14.99 20.60 -5.77
N GLN A 289 -13.94 21.40 -5.90
CA GLN A 289 -13.17 21.52 -7.13
C GLN A 289 -11.93 20.63 -7.07
N VAL A 290 -11.70 19.83 -8.10
CA VAL A 290 -10.53 18.98 -8.28
C VAL A 290 -9.96 19.24 -9.67
N GLY A 291 -8.77 19.83 -9.76
CA GLY A 291 -8.29 20.33 -11.05
C GLY A 291 -9.27 21.32 -11.69
N ASP A 292 -9.71 21.03 -12.92
CA ASP A 292 -10.63 21.89 -13.69
C ASP A 292 -12.12 21.55 -13.52
N THR A 293 -12.47 20.49 -12.78
CA THR A 293 -13.87 20.12 -12.55
C THR A 293 -14.32 20.52 -11.15
N ALA A 294 -15.59 20.89 -11.02
CA ALA A 294 -16.21 21.20 -9.73
C ALA A 294 -17.53 20.44 -9.58
N GLU A 295 -17.74 19.83 -8.42
CA GLU A 295 -18.94 19.08 -8.08
C GLU A 295 -19.61 19.65 -6.84
N LYS A 296 -20.93 19.81 -6.88
CA LYS A 296 -21.72 20.24 -5.74
C LYS A 296 -22.08 19.02 -4.89
N VAL A 297 -21.72 19.04 -3.61
CA VAL A 297 -22.01 17.97 -2.65
C VAL A 297 -22.86 18.50 -1.50
N TYR A 298 -23.68 17.63 -0.89
CA TYR A 298 -24.49 17.96 0.28
C TYR A 298 -24.04 17.14 1.48
N VAL A 299 -23.69 17.84 2.56
CA VAL A 299 -23.22 17.22 3.80
C VAL A 299 -24.38 17.27 4.80
N ASN A 300 -24.88 16.10 5.21
CA ASN A 300 -25.89 15.97 6.27
C ASN A 300 -25.32 16.33 7.63
#